data_AF-A0A6L2N4V8-F1
#
_entry.id   AF-A0A6L2N4V8-F1
#
_cell.length_a   1.000
_cell.length_b   1.000
_cell.length_c   1.000
_cell.angle_alpha   90.00
_cell.angle_beta   90.00
_cell.angle_gamma   90.00
#
_symmetry.space_group_name_H-M   'P 1'
#
loop_
_entity.id
_entity.type
_entity.pdbx_description
1 polymer ?
#
loop_
_entity_poly.entity_id
_entity_poly.type
_entity_poly.pdbx_seq_one_letter_code
_entity_poly.pdbx_strand_id
1 'polypeptide(L)'
;MKVIPDEEEVAIDAIPLAVKSSKIIDWKIHKKGKKSYYQIIRTDRSSKMYLVFNQMLKSFDREDLEDLYNLVKSKYGSTMPVEDLDLLLWGDLKTIFEPRVEDEVWKLQQRYKVLS
;
A
#
# COMPACT_ATOMS: atom_id res chain seq x y z
N MET A 1 17.62 33.28 -53.27
CA MET A 1 16.78 32.21 -52.72
C MET A 1 17.62 31.33 -51.83
N LYS A 2 17.34 31.29 -50.53
CA LYS A 2 17.93 30.36 -49.57
C LYS A 2 16.78 29.94 -48.66
N VAL A 3 16.42 28.67 -48.75
CA VAL A 3 15.22 28.10 -48.12
C VAL A 3 15.56 27.84 -46.64
N ILE A 4 14.75 28.37 -45.73
CA ILE A 4 14.79 28.06 -44.30
C ILE A 4 14.02 26.75 -44.14
N PRO A 5 14.57 25.69 -43.53
CA PRO A 5 13.73 24.62 -43.00
C PRO A 5 13.15 25.12 -41.67
N ASP A 6 11.85 25.38 -41.71
CA ASP A 6 10.97 25.48 -40.56
C ASP A 6 10.90 24.08 -39.95
N GLU A 7 11.87 23.74 -39.11
CA GLU A 7 11.75 22.57 -38.24
C GLU A 7 10.77 22.99 -37.14
N GLU A 8 9.48 22.78 -37.44
CA GLU A 8 8.43 22.63 -36.45
C GLU A 8 8.98 21.71 -35.37
N GLU A 9 9.41 22.34 -34.27
CA GLU A 9 9.75 21.66 -33.03
C GLU A 9 8.43 21.08 -32.53
N VAL A 10 8.13 19.87 -33.00
CA VAL A 10 6.99 19.07 -32.56
C VAL A 10 7.20 18.90 -31.07
N ALA A 11 6.51 19.73 -30.29
CA ALA A 11 6.36 19.56 -28.86
C ALA A 11 5.63 18.24 -28.66
N ILE A 12 6.41 17.17 -28.49
CA ILE A 12 5.89 15.89 -28.07
C ILE A 12 5.41 16.13 -26.64
N ASP A 13 4.11 16.37 -26.49
CA ASP A 13 3.40 16.26 -25.22
C ASP A 13 3.62 14.83 -24.71
N ALA A 14 4.72 14.65 -23.98
CA ALA A 14 5.03 13.42 -23.31
C ALA A 14 3.97 13.23 -22.24
N ILE A 15 2.94 12.44 -22.55
CA ILE A 15 2.06 11.83 -21.56
C ILE A 15 2.98 11.27 -20.48
N PRO A 16 2.89 11.71 -19.21
CA PRO A 16 3.69 11.12 -18.17
C PRO A 16 3.35 9.63 -18.15
N LEU A 17 4.28 8.79 -18.65
CA LEU A 17 4.18 7.35 -18.49
C LEU A 17 3.96 7.17 -16.99
N ALA A 18 2.79 6.66 -16.59
CA ALA A 18 2.47 6.44 -15.19
C ALA A 18 3.61 5.62 -14.60
N VAL A 19 4.51 6.29 -13.87
CA VAL A 19 5.71 5.66 -13.33
C VAL A 19 5.20 4.70 -12.29
N LYS A 20 5.30 3.41 -12.59
CA LYS A 20 4.92 2.35 -11.67
C LYS A 20 5.60 2.64 -10.32
N SER A 21 4.82 2.60 -9.26
CA SER A 21 5.29 2.78 -7.89
C SER A 21 6.45 1.82 -7.61
N SER A 22 7.56 2.35 -7.10
CA SER A 22 8.70 1.54 -6.68
C SER A 22 8.30 0.59 -5.56
N LYS A 23 8.71 -0.68 -5.67
CA LYS A 23 8.36 -1.77 -4.74
C LYS A 23 8.68 -1.40 -3.28
N ILE A 24 7.79 -1.73 -2.35
CA ILE A 24 8.06 -1.58 -0.92
C ILE A 24 8.97 -2.72 -0.46
N ILE A 25 10.07 -2.38 0.21
CA ILE A 25 11.08 -3.36 0.64
C ILE A 25 11.24 -3.45 2.15
N ASP A 26 10.85 -2.40 2.87
CA ASP A 26 10.95 -2.36 4.32
C ASP A 26 9.96 -1.35 4.91
N TRP A 27 9.63 -1.53 6.18
CA TRP A 27 8.83 -0.59 6.94
C TRP A 27 9.30 -0.54 8.40
N LYS A 28 9.22 0.64 9.00
CA LYS A 28 9.68 0.88 10.37
C LYS A 28 8.71 1.79 11.10
N ILE A 29 8.65 1.64 12.42
CA ILE A 29 7.99 2.63 13.27
C ILE A 29 9.04 3.65 13.71
N HIS A 30 8.78 4.92 13.41
CA HIS A 30 9.60 6.04 13.86
C HIS A 30 8.84 6.84 14.92
N LYS A 31 9.44 7.04 16.10
CA LYS A 31 8.83 7.80 17.21
C LYS A 31 9.45 9.20 17.25
N LYS A 32 8.63 10.24 17.13
CA LYS A 32 9.04 11.65 17.23
C LYS A 32 8.14 12.37 18.23
N GLY A 33 8.69 12.64 19.42
CA GLY A 33 7.93 13.17 20.55
C GLY A 33 6.85 12.19 21.00
N LYS A 34 5.61 12.66 21.13
CA LYS A 34 4.44 11.82 21.48
C LYS A 34 3.79 11.12 20.28
N LYS A 35 4.31 11.31 19.07
CA LYS A 35 3.75 10.76 17.84
C LYS A 35 4.64 9.64 17.32
N SER A 36 4.00 8.61 16.78
CA SER A 36 4.65 7.52 16.07
C SER A 36 4.21 7.52 14.62
N TYR A 37 5.11 7.15 13.72
CA TYR A 37 4.90 7.19 12.28
C TYR A 37 5.30 5.85 11.66
N TYR A 38 4.53 5.41 10.68
CA TYR A 38 4.91 4.35 9.77
C TYR A 38 5.84 4.93 8.71
N GLN A 39 7.12 4.57 8.75
CA GLN A 39 8.07 4.87 7.70
C GLN A 39 8.06 3.71 6.70
N ILE A 40 7.75 4.01 5.45
CA ILE A 40 7.71 3.05 4.34
C ILE A 40 8.92 3.31 3.47
N ILE A 41 9.68 2.27 3.15
CA ILE A 41 10.94 2.34 2.41
C ILE A 41 10.78 1.56 1.10
N ARG A 42 11.17 2.20 -0.01
CA ARG A 42 11.03 1.66 -1.37
C ARG A 42 12.38 1.32 -2.02
N THR A 43 12.35 0.53 -3.08
CA THR A 43 13.55 0.09 -3.84
C THR A 43 14.37 1.24 -4.41
N ASP A 44 13.72 2.32 -4.81
CA ASP A 44 14.36 3.55 -5.33
C ASP A 44 15.04 4.37 -4.23
N ARG A 45 15.12 3.84 -3.00
CA ARG A 45 15.66 4.48 -1.80
C ARG A 45 14.81 5.66 -1.32
N SER A 46 13.64 5.89 -1.90
CA SER A 46 12.68 6.82 -1.34
C SER A 46 12.09 6.25 -0.05
N SER A 47 11.76 7.14 0.88
CA SER A 47 10.98 6.76 2.04
C SER A 47 9.97 7.84 2.39
N LYS A 48 8.83 7.42 2.93
CA LYS A 48 7.76 8.33 3.33
C LYS A 48 7.19 7.92 4.67
N MET A 49 6.86 8.92 5.49
CA MET A 49 6.28 8.73 6.81
C MET A 49 4.78 9.01 6.80
N TYR A 50 4.03 8.15 7.48
CA TYR A 50 2.57 8.26 7.62
C TYR A 50 2.19 8.20 9.09
N LEU A 51 1.29 9.09 9.52
CA LEU A 51 0.88 9.14 10.92
C LEU A 51 -0.18 8.07 11.23
N VAL A 52 -1.05 7.78 10.27
CA VAL A 52 -2.16 6.84 10.43
C VAL A 52 -2.29 5.94 9.20
N PHE A 53 -2.76 4.71 9.41
CA PHE A 53 -2.90 3.70 8.35
C PHE A 53 -3.75 4.16 7.16
N ASN A 54 -4.85 4.87 7.43
CA ASN A 54 -5.72 5.45 6.39
C ASN A 54 -5.00 6.42 5.43
N GLN A 55 -3.93 7.08 5.85
CA GLN A 55 -3.15 7.94 4.94
C GLN A 55 -2.30 7.10 3.97
N MET A 56 -1.82 5.94 4.40
CA MET A 56 -1.11 5.00 3.53
C MET A 56 -2.05 4.43 2.47
N LEU A 57 -3.24 3.98 2.87
CA LEU A 57 -4.26 3.43 1.96
C LEU A 57 -4.63 4.38 0.81
N LYS A 58 -4.70 5.69 1.08
CA LYS A 58 -5.00 6.70 0.05
C LYS A 58 -3.88 6.89 -0.97
N SER A 59 -2.66 6.48 -0.62
CA SER A 59 -1.46 6.68 -1.44
C SER A 59 -0.92 5.41 -2.06
N PHE A 60 -1.46 4.24 -1.67
CA PHE A 60 -0.97 2.93 -2.07
C PHE A 60 -1.93 2.31 -3.06
N ASP A 61 -1.38 1.73 -4.10
CA ASP A 61 -2.12 0.83 -4.96
C ASP A 61 -2.19 -0.58 -4.32
N ARG A 62 -2.82 -1.52 -5.03
CA ARG A 62 -2.96 -2.88 -4.54
C ARG A 62 -1.60 -3.60 -4.40
N GLU A 63 -0.65 -3.33 -5.30
CA GLU A 63 0.66 -3.97 -5.26
C GLU A 63 1.47 -3.48 -4.06
N ASP A 64 1.46 -2.17 -3.78
CA ASP A 64 2.02 -1.58 -2.56
C ASP A 64 1.46 -2.26 -1.30
N LEU A 65 0.15 -2.49 -1.24
CA LEU A 65 -0.50 -3.13 -0.09
C LEU A 65 -0.12 -4.62 0.04
N GLU A 66 -0.01 -5.34 -1.08
CA GLU A 66 0.43 -6.74 -1.10
C GLU A 66 1.90 -6.86 -0.64
N ASP A 67 2.79 -5.97 -1.09
CA ASP A 67 4.18 -5.92 -0.64
C ASP A 67 4.28 -5.65 0.86
N LEU A 68 3.55 -4.65 1.35
CA LEU A 68 3.52 -4.33 2.78
C LEU A 68 2.96 -5.50 3.60
N TYR A 69 1.90 -6.15 3.12
CA TYR A 69 1.32 -7.31 3.79
C TYR A 69 2.32 -8.46 3.90
N ASN A 70 3.02 -8.77 2.81
CA ASN A 70 4.05 -9.81 2.80
C ASN A 70 5.21 -9.48 3.76
N LEU A 71 5.61 -8.21 3.87
CA LEU A 71 6.65 -7.78 4.81
C LEU A 71 6.20 -7.94 6.26
N VAL A 72 5.00 -7.48 6.61
CA VAL A 72 4.46 -7.61 7.97
C VAL A 72 4.26 -9.09 8.32
N LYS A 73 3.72 -9.88 7.40
CA LYS A 73 3.55 -11.34 7.56
C LYS A 73 4.88 -12.05 7.69
N SER A 74 5.93 -11.66 6.97
CA SER A 74 7.27 -12.23 7.12
C SER A 74 7.90 -11.88 8.47
N LYS A 75 7.65 -10.67 8.99
CA LYS A 75 8.22 -10.21 10.25
C LYS A 75 7.61 -10.90 11.46
N TYR A 76 6.29 -11.09 11.45
CA TYR A 76 5.57 -11.65 12.59
C TYR A 76 5.15 -13.11 12.39
N GLY A 77 5.04 -13.61 11.16
CA GLY A 77 4.60 -14.97 10.87
C GLY A 77 3.24 -15.26 11.50
N SER A 78 3.23 -16.19 12.46
CA SER A 78 2.07 -16.51 13.31
C SER A 78 2.15 -15.88 14.71
N THR A 79 3.25 -15.20 15.04
CA THR A 79 3.45 -14.56 16.34
C THR A 79 2.78 -13.19 16.35
N MET A 80 2.16 -12.85 17.47
CA MET A 80 1.46 -11.57 17.63
C MET A 80 2.50 -10.45 17.89
N PRO A 81 2.39 -9.30 17.20
CA PRO A 81 3.23 -8.15 17.52
C PRO A 81 3.04 -7.68 18.96
N VAL A 82 4.10 -7.14 19.57
CA VAL A 82 4.08 -6.68 20.97
C VAL A 82 3.82 -5.17 21.07
N GLU A 83 4.14 -4.39 20.04
CA GLU A 83 3.88 -2.94 20.02
C GLU A 83 2.47 -2.62 19.49
N ASP A 84 1.76 -1.71 20.15
CA ASP A 84 0.38 -1.31 19.82
C ASP A 84 0.18 -0.91 18.35
N LEU A 85 1.17 -0.23 17.77
CA LEU A 85 1.12 0.23 16.37
C LEU A 85 1.43 -0.86 15.36
N ASP A 86 2.27 -1.83 15.73
CA ASP A 86 2.49 -3.03 14.92
C ASP A 86 1.23 -3.89 14.92
N LEU A 87 0.56 -4.00 16.07
CA LEU A 87 -0.72 -4.68 16.23
C LEU A 87 -1.83 -4.05 15.38
N LEU A 88 -1.92 -2.72 15.40
CA LEU A 88 -2.89 -1.99 14.59
C LEU A 88 -2.65 -2.22 13.09
N LEU A 89 -1.40 -2.07 12.64
CA LEU A 89 -1.02 -2.29 11.24
C LEU A 89 -1.32 -3.72 10.78
N TRP A 90 -0.96 -4.71 11.60
CA TRP A 90 -1.21 -6.12 11.31
C TRP A 90 -2.71 -6.43 11.25
N GLY A 91 -3.50 -5.96 12.22
CA GLY A 91 -4.94 -6.17 12.27
C GLY A 91 -5.68 -5.56 11.08
N ASP A 92 -5.29 -4.34 10.69
CA ASP A 92 -5.88 -3.66 9.53
C ASP A 92 -5.56 -4.41 8.23
N LEU A 93 -4.30 -4.79 8.00
CA LEU A 93 -3.89 -5.54 6.82
C LEU A 93 -4.54 -6.93 6.74
N LYS A 94 -4.65 -7.63 7.88
CA LYS A 94 -5.31 -8.93 7.95
C LYS A 94 -6.78 -8.82 7.56
N THR A 95 -7.46 -7.75 7.96
CA THR A 95 -8.86 -7.51 7.57
C THR A 95 -9.02 -7.29 6.06
N ILE A 96 -8.01 -6.74 5.39
CA ILE A 96 -8.02 -6.50 3.94
C ILE A 96 -7.71 -7.78 3.14
N PHE A 97 -6.73 -8.59 3.60
CA PHE A 97 -6.19 -9.71 2.82
C PHE A 97 -6.60 -11.11 3.30
N GLU A 98 -7.04 -11.26 4.54
CA GLU A 98 -7.56 -12.52 5.09
C GLU A 98 -9.02 -12.30 5.55
N PRO A 99 -10.00 -12.52 4.66
CA PRO A 99 -11.40 -12.48 5.06
C PRO A 99 -11.60 -13.43 6.24
N ARG A 100 -12.27 -12.97 7.29
CA ARG A 100 -12.51 -13.80 8.46
C ARG A 100 -13.42 -14.97 8.08
N VAL A 101 -13.25 -16.10 8.74
CA VAL A 101 -14.16 -17.25 8.57
C VAL A 101 -15.59 -16.82 8.90
N GLU A 102 -15.78 -15.92 9.86
CA GLU A 102 -17.08 -15.34 10.18
C GLU A 102 -17.71 -14.56 9.02
N ASP A 103 -16.92 -13.89 8.17
CA ASP A 103 -17.43 -13.16 7.01
C ASP A 103 -17.89 -14.12 5.90
N GLU A 104 -17.18 -15.24 5.73
CA GLU A 104 -17.60 -16.30 4.79
C GLU A 104 -18.83 -17.06 5.30
N VAL A 105 -18.86 -17.41 6.59
CA VAL A 105 -20.01 -18.07 7.24
C VAL A 105 -21.23 -17.15 7.18
N TRP A 106 -21.07 -15.85 7.42
CA TRP A 106 -22.15 -14.87 7.28
C TRP A 106 -22.66 -14.76 5.84
N LYS A 107 -21.75 -14.68 4.84
CA LYS A 107 -22.12 -14.68 3.42
C LYS A 107 -22.85 -15.95 3.01
N LEU A 108 -22.43 -17.12 3.50
CA LEU A 108 -23.09 -18.40 3.27
C LEU A 108 -24.49 -18.42 3.91
N GLN A 109 -24.63 -17.96 5.16
CA GLN A 109 -25.94 -17.86 5.83
C GLN A 109 -26.94 -16.98 5.06
N GLN A 110 -26.50 -15.83 4.54
CA GLN A 110 -27.36 -14.98 3.70
C GLN A 110 -27.75 -15.68 2.40
N ARG A 111 -26.83 -16.43 1.77
CA ARG A 111 -27.09 -17.16 0.53
C ARG A 111 -28.11 -18.28 0.70
N TYR A 112 -28.08 -18.99 1.84
CA TYR A 112 -29.09 -20.01 2.17
C TYR A 112 -30.47 -19.40 2.45
N LYS A 113 -30.56 -18.21 3.07
CA LYS A 113 -31.83 -17.51 3.29
C LYS A 113 -32.53 -17.01 2.01
N VAL A 114 -31.80 -16.81 0.92
CA VAL A 114 -32.35 -16.33 -0.36
C VAL A 114 -32.84 -17.49 -1.24
N LEU A 115 -32.38 -18.72 -0.96
CA LEU A 115 -32.73 -19.92 -1.74
C LEU A 115 -33.82 -20.78 -1.08
N SER A 116 -34.33 -20.38 0.10
CA SER A 116 -35.44 -21.01 0.83
C SER A 116 -36.72 -20.19 0.69
#